data_AF-A0AA38XRK2-F1
#
_entry.id   AF-A0AA38XRK2-F1
#
_cell.length_a   1.000
_cell.length_b   1.000
_cell.length_c   1.000
_cell.angle_alpha   90.00
_cell.angle_beta   90.00
_cell.angle_gamma   90.00
#
_symmetry.space_group_name_H-M   'P 1'
#
loop_
_entity.id
_entity.type
_entity.pdbx_description
1 polymer ?
#
loop_
_entity_poly.entity_id
_entity_poly.type
_entity_poly.pdbx_seq_one_letter_code
_entity_poly.pdbx_strand_id
1 'polypeptide(L)'
;MHANSPCPVARSADLLGDRWALLIIRDAFDGISRFGDFQRSLGAARNILSDRLRRLVEAGLLVQQPAADGSAYQDYVLTAAGQDLFPLLVALRQWGERHRFAAGEAHSQLIESSNRRPLPYMRPHGRDGQPLHAADTRVRKLKEAGGRA
;
A
#
# COMPACT_ATOMS: atom_id res chain seq x y z
N MET A 1 -4.63 8.19 17.72
CA MET A 1 -5.19 6.84 17.54
C MET A 1 -6.65 6.98 17.16
N HIS A 2 -6.95 6.84 15.88
CA HIS A 2 -8.29 6.79 15.29
C HIS A 2 -8.86 5.37 15.24
N ALA A 3 -8.35 4.44 16.06
CA ALA A 3 -8.84 3.05 16.12
C ALA A 3 -10.36 2.97 16.37
N ASN A 4 -10.94 3.96 17.05
CA ASN A 4 -12.38 4.08 17.30
C ASN A 4 -13.11 5.02 16.32
N SER A 5 -12.44 5.55 15.29
CA SER A 5 -13.09 6.39 14.28
C SER A 5 -14.00 5.53 13.40
N PRO A 6 -15.24 5.93 13.10
CA PRO A 6 -16.08 5.22 12.15
C PRO A 6 -15.62 5.43 10.69
N CYS A 7 -14.61 6.27 10.45
CA CYS A 7 -14.07 6.55 9.13
C CYS A 7 -13.00 5.53 8.73
N PRO A 8 -13.22 4.68 7.71
CA PRO A 8 -12.23 3.70 7.26
C PRO A 8 -10.92 4.37 6.79
N VAL A 9 -11.04 5.50 6.07
CA VAL A 9 -9.86 6.27 5.61
C VAL A 9 -9.00 6.73 6.78
N ALA A 10 -9.60 7.20 7.88
CA ALA A 10 -8.84 7.63 9.05
C ALA A 10 -8.09 6.45 9.71
N ARG A 11 -8.73 5.28 9.81
CA ARG A 11 -8.08 4.07 10.34
C ARG A 11 -6.92 3.60 9.46
N SER A 12 -7.11 3.62 8.13
CA SER A 12 -6.06 3.27 7.17
C SER A 12 -4.92 4.28 7.18
N ALA A 13 -5.21 5.58 7.29
CA ALA A 13 -4.21 6.64 7.31
C ALA A 13 -3.32 6.60 8.58
N ASP A 14 -3.84 6.15 9.72
CA ASP A 14 -3.02 5.96 10.92
C ASP A 14 -1.90 4.92 10.73
N LEU A 15 -2.14 3.94 9.86
CA LEU A 15 -1.19 2.88 9.54
C LEU A 15 -0.31 3.26 8.33
N LEU A 16 -0.93 3.74 7.25
CA LEU A 16 -0.29 3.95 5.95
C LEU A 16 0.16 5.39 5.70
N GLY A 17 -0.26 6.34 6.54
CA GLY A 17 0.10 7.76 6.42
C GLY A 17 1.55 8.07 6.83
N ASP A 18 2.25 7.07 7.38
CA ASP A 18 3.68 7.08 7.58
C ASP A 18 4.42 6.88 6.23
N ARG A 19 5.40 7.74 5.93
CA ARG A 19 6.18 7.67 4.69
C ARG A 19 6.78 6.28 4.46
N TRP A 20 7.26 5.61 5.50
CA TRP A 20 7.98 4.35 5.36
C TRP A 20 7.06 3.17 5.07
N ALA A 21 5.86 3.13 5.65
CA ALA A 21 4.89 2.05 5.44
C ALA A 21 4.63 1.81 3.95
N LEU A 22 4.28 2.87 3.21
CA LEU A 22 4.00 2.76 1.77
C LEU A 22 5.24 2.38 0.94
N LEU A 23 6.44 2.84 1.35
CA LEU A 23 7.67 2.48 0.65
C LEU A 23 8.10 1.03 0.93
N ILE A 24 7.90 0.52 2.14
CA ILE A 24 8.12 -0.89 2.47
C ILE A 24 7.16 -1.77 1.68
N ILE A 25 5.87 -1.42 1.63
CA ILE A 25 4.88 -2.18 0.85
C ILE A 25 5.23 -2.15 -0.64
N ARG A 26 5.64 -0.98 -1.20
CA ARG A 26 6.15 -0.88 -2.57
C ARG A 26 7.30 -1.86 -2.82
N ASP A 27 8.31 -1.81 -1.96
CA ASP A 27 9.49 -2.68 -2.09
C ASP A 27 9.12 -4.17 -1.99
N ALA A 28 8.14 -4.53 -1.15
CA ALA A 28 7.63 -5.89 -1.05
C ALA A 28 6.93 -6.35 -2.34
N PHE A 29 6.18 -5.48 -3.03
CA PHE A 29 5.65 -5.77 -4.37
C PHE A 29 6.74 -5.91 -5.42
N ASP A 30 7.85 -5.18 -5.27
CA ASP A 30 9.03 -5.29 -6.13
C ASP A 30 9.89 -6.53 -5.80
N GLY A 31 9.47 -7.36 -4.85
CA GLY A 31 10.09 -8.64 -4.50
C GLY A 31 11.11 -8.58 -3.37
N ILE A 32 11.29 -7.41 -2.73
CA ILE A 32 12.17 -7.29 -1.57
C ILE A 32 11.50 -7.92 -0.35
N SER A 33 12.18 -8.88 0.27
CA SER A 33 11.67 -9.58 1.46
C SER A 33 12.58 -9.44 2.68
N ARG A 34 13.87 -9.13 2.50
CA ARG A 34 14.86 -9.13 3.59
C ARG A 34 15.02 -7.78 4.23
N PHE A 35 15.20 -7.76 5.55
CA PHE A 35 15.47 -6.54 6.31
C PHE A 35 16.64 -5.72 5.73
N GLY A 36 17.76 -6.39 5.43
CA GLY A 36 18.94 -5.72 4.89
C GLY A 36 18.70 -5.12 3.51
N ASP A 37 17.81 -5.69 2.72
CA ASP A 37 17.50 -5.26 1.35
C ASP A 37 16.54 -4.06 1.38
N PHE A 38 15.53 -4.11 2.26
CA PHE A 38 14.72 -2.93 2.59
C PHE A 38 15.59 -1.78 3.10
N GLN A 39 16.54 -2.06 4.00
CA GLN A 39 17.41 -1.02 4.54
C GLN A 39 18.24 -0.34 3.43
N ARG A 40 18.80 -1.13 2.50
CA ARG A 40 19.58 -0.60 1.37
C ARG A 40 18.71 0.18 0.39
N SER A 41 17.52 -0.34 0.05
CA SER A 41 16.59 0.32 -0.87
C SER A 41 16.07 1.65 -0.32
N LEU A 42 15.67 1.69 0.96
CA LEU A 42 14.98 2.82 1.55
C LEU A 42 15.92 3.86 2.17
N GLY A 43 17.16 3.48 2.50
CA GLY A 43 18.09 4.34 3.25
C GLY A 43 17.60 4.68 4.67
N ALA A 44 16.65 3.91 5.20
CA ALA A 44 16.09 4.12 6.53
C ALA A 44 17.08 3.69 7.63
N ALA A 45 17.08 4.42 8.75
CA ALA A 45 17.79 3.97 9.95
C ALA A 45 17.21 2.64 10.46
N ARG A 46 18.07 1.75 10.97
CA ARG A 46 17.67 0.39 11.37
C ARG A 46 16.53 0.34 12.38
N ASN A 47 16.58 1.22 13.38
CA ASN A 47 15.55 1.32 14.42
C ASN A 47 14.19 1.73 13.83
N ILE A 48 14.18 2.69 12.90
CA ILE A 48 12.97 3.13 12.20
C ILE A 48 12.42 1.99 11.34
N LEU A 49 13.25 1.34 10.54
CA LEU A 49 12.82 0.24 9.69
C LEU A 49 12.26 -0.93 10.51
N SER A 50 12.94 -1.29 11.60
CA SER A 50 12.52 -2.37 12.51
C SER A 50 11.14 -2.07 13.12
N ASP A 51 10.94 -0.86 13.64
CA ASP A 51 9.64 -0.45 14.18
C ASP A 51 8.54 -0.51 13.11
N ARG A 52 8.81 -0.06 11.88
CA ARG A 52 7.82 -0.05 10.81
C ARG A 52 7.46 -1.43 10.30
N LEU A 53 8.44 -2.30 10.10
CA LEU A 53 8.19 -3.69 9.74
C LEU A 53 7.36 -4.39 10.82
N ARG A 54 7.71 -4.21 12.11
CA ARG A 54 6.93 -4.73 13.23
C ARG A 54 5.47 -4.24 13.18
N ARG A 55 5.24 -2.94 13.00
CA ARG A 55 3.87 -2.38 12.92
C ARG A 55 3.07 -2.92 11.73
N LEU A 56 3.71 -3.13 10.58
CA LEU A 56 3.07 -3.73 9.41
C LEU A 56 2.72 -5.21 9.61
N VAL A 57 3.57 -5.94 10.35
CA VAL A 57 3.31 -7.33 10.76
C VAL A 57 2.15 -7.39 11.78
N GLU A 58 2.18 -6.53 12.80
CA GLU A 58 1.10 -6.42 13.79
C GLU A 58 -0.25 -6.03 13.16
N ALA A 59 -0.22 -5.22 12.11
CA ALA A 59 -1.41 -4.86 11.34
C ALA A 59 -1.85 -5.94 10.34
N GLY A 60 -1.12 -7.05 10.24
CA GLY A 60 -1.44 -8.17 9.35
C GLY A 60 -1.23 -7.87 7.86
N LEU A 61 -0.43 -6.85 7.50
CA LEU A 61 -0.08 -6.55 6.10
C LEU A 61 1.14 -7.34 5.63
N LEU A 62 2.04 -7.65 6.56
CA LEU A 62 3.19 -8.51 6.34
C LEU A 62 3.16 -9.69 7.31
N VAL A 63 3.85 -10.76 6.94
CA VAL A 63 4.15 -11.88 7.84
C VAL A 63 5.65 -12.17 7.79
N GLN A 64 6.21 -12.60 8.91
CA GLN A 64 7.58 -13.13 8.96
C GLN A 64 7.54 -14.64 8.73
N GLN A 65 8.38 -15.12 7.83
CA GLN A 65 8.55 -16.55 7.56
C GLN A 65 10.03 -16.90 7.37
N PRO A 66 10.43 -18.17 7.56
CA PRO A 66 11.78 -18.62 7.23
C PRO A 66 12.18 -18.23 5.81
N ALA A 67 13.43 -17.81 5.64
CA ALA A 67 13.92 -17.38 4.34
C ALA A 67 13.79 -18.50 3.29
N ALA A 68 13.36 -18.14 2.08
CA ALA A 68 13.15 -19.11 1.01
C ALA A 68 14.44 -19.83 0.55
N ASP A 69 15.61 -19.26 0.84
CA ASP A 69 16.92 -19.82 0.51
C ASP A 69 17.44 -20.84 1.55
N GLY A 70 16.65 -21.15 2.58
CA GLY A 70 17.03 -22.11 3.63
C GLY A 70 18.04 -21.55 4.64
N SER A 71 18.35 -20.26 4.59
CA SER A 71 19.17 -19.61 5.61
C SER A 71 18.41 -19.42 6.93
N ALA A 72 19.14 -19.09 8.00
CA ALA A 72 18.55 -18.77 9.30
C ALA A 72 17.83 -17.40 9.34
N TYR A 73 17.78 -16.68 8.21
CA TYR A 73 17.12 -15.38 8.12
C TYR A 73 15.59 -15.52 8.04
N GLN A 74 14.91 -14.40 8.23
CA GLN A 74 13.46 -14.28 8.08
C GLN A 74 13.15 -13.35 6.91
N ASP A 75 12.20 -13.76 6.08
CA ASP A 75 11.59 -12.96 5.03
C ASP A 75 10.32 -12.29 5.54
N TYR A 76 10.11 -11.04 5.14
CA TYR A 76 8.84 -10.33 5.29
C TYR A 76 8.06 -10.45 3.98
N VAL A 77 6.89 -11.06 4.03
CA VAL A 77 6.07 -11.34 2.84
C VAL A 77 4.69 -10.71 3.00
N LEU A 78 4.13 -10.19 1.89
CA LEU A 78 2.77 -9.65 1.87
C LEU A 78 1.75 -10.74 2.20
N THR A 79 0.84 -10.43 3.13
CA THR A 79 -0.36 -11.23 3.36
C THR A 79 -1.41 -10.95 2.27
N ALA A 80 -2.55 -11.65 2.30
CA ALA A 80 -3.69 -11.29 1.45
C ALA A 80 -4.13 -9.83 1.64
N ALA A 81 -4.21 -9.35 2.89
CA ALA A 81 -4.53 -7.96 3.17
C ALA A 81 -3.45 -6.98 2.69
N GLY A 82 -2.17 -7.39 2.70
CA GLY A 82 -1.07 -6.61 2.11
C GLY A 82 -1.17 -6.53 0.58
N GLN A 83 -1.51 -7.64 -0.08
CA GLN A 83 -1.72 -7.71 -1.53
C GLN A 83 -2.85 -6.78 -2.00
N ASP A 84 -3.92 -6.64 -1.20
CA ASP A 84 -5.05 -5.74 -1.47
C ASP A 84 -4.65 -4.25 -1.50
N LEU A 85 -3.44 -3.89 -1.06
CA LEU A 85 -2.92 -2.52 -1.16
C LEU A 85 -2.38 -2.16 -2.56
N PHE A 86 -2.28 -3.12 -3.48
CA PHE A 86 -1.76 -2.86 -4.81
C PHE A 86 -2.49 -1.71 -5.53
N PRO A 87 -3.85 -1.65 -5.58
CA PRO A 87 -4.55 -0.54 -6.22
C PRO A 87 -4.24 0.83 -5.60
N LEU A 88 -4.06 0.89 -4.27
CA LEU A 88 -3.67 2.12 -3.57
C LEU A 88 -2.30 2.60 -4.03
N LEU A 89 -1.33 1.68 -4.16
CA LEU A 89 0.00 2.02 -4.67
C LEU A 89 -0.01 2.45 -6.13
N VAL A 90 -0.80 1.81 -6.99
CA VAL A 90 -0.94 2.23 -8.40
C VAL A 90 -1.50 3.65 -8.48
N ALA A 91 -2.57 3.94 -7.73
CA ALA A 91 -3.17 5.26 -7.71
C ALA A 91 -2.19 6.33 -7.20
N LEU A 92 -1.44 6.04 -6.13
CA LEU A 92 -0.44 6.95 -5.58
C LEU A 92 0.70 7.20 -6.57
N ARG A 93 1.19 6.15 -7.24
CA ARG A 93 2.23 6.25 -8.27
C ARG A 93 1.79 7.13 -9.42
N GLN A 94 0.62 6.86 -10.02
CA GLN A 94 0.11 7.62 -11.16
C GLN A 94 -0.18 9.09 -10.81
N TRP A 95 -0.65 9.36 -9.59
CA TRP A 95 -0.76 10.74 -9.10
C TRP A 95 0.60 11.41 -8.98
N GLY A 96 1.60 10.70 -8.46
CA GLY A 96 2.99 11.15 -8.37
C GLY A 96 3.57 11.51 -9.74
N GLU A 97 3.51 10.57 -10.69
CA GLU A 97 3.97 10.75 -12.08
C GLU A 97 3.39 12.02 -12.73
N ARG A 98 2.10 12.32 -12.49
CA ARG A 98 1.42 13.48 -13.09
C ARG A 98 1.74 14.83 -12.45
N HIS A 99 2.07 14.84 -11.15
CA HIS A 99 2.07 16.09 -10.36
C HIS A 99 3.37 16.38 -9.62
N ARG A 100 4.28 15.40 -9.55
CA ARG A 100 5.50 15.49 -8.72
C ARG A 100 6.79 15.49 -9.53
N PHE A 101 6.70 15.44 -10.86
CA PHE A 101 7.83 15.47 -11.77
C PHE A 101 7.69 16.62 -12.76
N ALA A 102 8.81 17.25 -13.11
CA ALA A 102 8.86 18.24 -14.17
C ALA A 102 8.73 17.58 -15.55
N ALA A 103 8.39 18.37 -16.57
CA ALA A 103 8.36 17.87 -17.95
C ALA A 103 9.74 17.32 -18.36
N GLY A 104 9.79 16.05 -18.75
CA GLY A 104 11.02 15.37 -19.15
C GLY A 104 11.90 14.86 -18.01
N GLU A 105 11.49 15.04 -16.74
CA GLU A 105 12.21 14.47 -15.59
C GLU A 105 12.06 12.94 -15.58
N ALA A 106 13.18 12.24 -15.39
CA ALA A 106 13.18 10.78 -15.38
C ALA A 106 12.48 10.21 -14.14
N HIS A 107 11.58 9.26 -14.36
CA HIS A 107 10.85 8.56 -13.30
C HIS A 107 10.49 7.13 -13.71
N SER A 108 10.24 6.24 -12.73
CA SER A 108 9.81 4.87 -12.99
C SER A 108 8.31 4.81 -13.30
N GLN A 109 7.93 4.06 -14.34
CA GLN A 109 6.54 3.77 -14.68
C GLN A 109 6.18 2.33 -14.33
N LEU A 110 4.93 2.10 -13.91
CA LEU A 110 4.41 0.74 -13.77
C LEU A 110 3.84 0.27 -15.11
N ILE A 111 4.28 -0.92 -15.54
CA ILE A 111 3.90 -1.52 -16.82
C ILE A 111 3.26 -2.89 -16.63
N GLU A 112 2.38 -3.27 -17.56
CA GLU A 112 1.86 -4.63 -17.62
C GLU A 112 2.97 -5.59 -18.08
N SER A 113 3.16 -6.69 -17.36
CA SER A 113 4.22 -7.67 -17.68
C SER A 113 4.04 -8.32 -19.06
N SER A 114 2.80 -8.49 -19.52
CA SER A 114 2.45 -9.19 -20.76
C SER A 114 2.79 -8.39 -22.03
N ASN A 115 2.59 -7.07 -22.00
CA ASN A 115 2.69 -6.22 -23.20
C ASN A 115 3.64 -5.02 -23.02
N ARG A 116 4.24 -4.85 -21.84
CA ARG A 116 5.17 -3.77 -21.49
C ARG A 116 4.59 -2.36 -21.61
N ARG A 117 3.26 -2.20 -21.69
CA ARG A 117 2.61 -0.89 -21.76
C ARG A 117 2.36 -0.35 -20.36
N PRO A 118 2.41 0.99 -20.17
CA PRO A 118 2.00 1.61 -18.93
C PRO A 118 0.55 1.24 -18.58
N LEU A 119 0.27 1.03 -17.30
CA LEU A 119 -1.10 0.78 -16.87
C LEU A 119 -2.00 1.99 -17.21
N PRO A 120 -3.23 1.76 -17.69
CA PRO A 120 -4.22 2.82 -17.80
C PRO A 120 -4.42 3.56 -16.47
N TYR A 121 -4.79 4.84 -16.55
CA TYR A 121 -5.05 5.64 -15.35
C TYR A 121 -6.20 5.03 -14.54
N MET A 122 -5.92 4.67 -13.28
CA MET A 122 -6.87 4.01 -12.41
C MET A 122 -8.01 4.95 -12.03
N ARG A 123 -9.25 4.49 -12.20
CA ARG A 123 -10.46 5.19 -11.80
C ARG A 123 -11.46 4.23 -11.16
N PRO A 124 -12.24 4.69 -10.16
CA PRO A 124 -13.42 3.96 -9.74
C PRO A 124 -14.41 3.84 -10.90
N HIS A 125 -15.06 2.69 -11.03
CA HIS A 125 -16.10 2.44 -12.02
C HIS A 125 -17.41 2.04 -11.33
N GLY A 126 -18.53 2.43 -11.94
CA GLY A 126 -19.86 1.98 -11.56
C GLY A 126 -20.08 0.51 -11.90
N ARG A 127 -21.23 -0.03 -11.46
CA ARG A 127 -21.64 -1.41 -11.77
C ARG A 127 -21.89 -1.63 -13.26
N ASP A 128 -22.13 -0.56 -14.00
CA ASP A 128 -22.27 -0.49 -15.45
C ASP A 128 -20.93 -0.40 -16.19
N GLY A 129 -19.81 -0.36 -15.46
CA GLY A 129 -18.47 -0.23 -16.02
C GLY A 129 -18.08 1.19 -16.42
N GLN A 130 -18.92 2.21 -16.16
CA GLN A 130 -18.58 3.60 -16.48
C GLN A 130 -17.73 4.24 -15.38
N PRO A 131 -16.78 5.14 -15.71
CA PRO A 131 -16.00 5.85 -14.69
C PRO A 131 -16.89 6.70 -13.77
N LEU A 132 -16.60 6.70 -12.47
CA LEU A 132 -17.28 7.53 -11.46
C LEU A 132 -16.42 8.72 -11.04
N HIS A 133 -17.05 9.89 -10.89
CA HIS A 133 -16.44 11.05 -10.25
C HIS A 133 -16.88 11.16 -8.79
N ALA A 134 -16.13 11.93 -8.00
CA ALA A 134 -16.47 12.17 -6.59
C ALA A 134 -17.89 12.73 -6.42
N ALA A 135 -18.33 13.62 -7.32
CA ALA A 135 -19.66 14.22 -7.33
C ALA A 135 -20.79 13.19 -7.54
N ASP A 136 -20.51 12.05 -8.17
CA ASP A 136 -21.47 10.96 -8.40
C ASP A 136 -21.59 10.02 -7.19
N THR A 137 -20.80 10.27 -6.14
CA THR A 137 -20.71 9.42 -4.95
C THR A 137 -21.16 10.14 -3.70
N ARG A 138 -21.58 9.36 -2.69
CA ARG A 138 -21.96 9.87 -1.37
C ARG A 138 -21.58 8.87 -0.29
N VAL A 139 -21.06 9.38 0.83
CA VAL A 139 -20.71 8.55 1.98
C VAL A 139 -21.97 8.25 2.79
N ARG A 140 -22.33 6.97 2.88
CA ARG A 140 -23.36 6.49 3.82
C ARG A 140 -22.68 5.85 5.04
N LYS A 141 -22.86 6.45 6.22
CA LYS A 141 -22.40 5.85 7.49
C LYS A 141 -23.28 4.65 7.83
N LEU A 142 -22.67 3.49 8.04
CA LEU A 142 -23.37 2.30 8.53
C LEU A 142 -23.52 2.44 10.05
N LYS A 143 -24.74 2.30 10.58
CA LYS A 143 -24.97 2.16 12.04
C LYS A 143 -24.70 0.71 12.44
N GLU A 144 -24.25 0.48 13.66
CA GLU A 144 -24.21 -0.86 14.25
C GLU A 144 -25.63 -1.47 14.25
N ALA A 145 -25.73 -2.74 13.87
CA ALA A 145 -27.00 -3.45 13.89
C ALA A 145 -27.39 -3.75 15.34
N GLY A 146 -28.27 -2.92 15.92
CA GLY A 146 -29.09 -3.26 17.08
C GLY A 146 -28.50 -2.96 18.46
N GLY A 147 -28.68 -1.72 18.93
CA GLY A 147 -28.92 -1.50 20.35
C GLY A 147 -30.35 -1.94 20.66
N ARG A 148 -30.54 -3.12 21.27
CA ARG A 148 -31.80 -3.48 21.92
C ARG A 148 -32.00 -2.53 23.10
N ALA A 149 -33.13 -1.81 23.11
CA ALA A 149 -33.75 -1.34 24.35
C ALA A 149 -34.40 -2.53 25.06
#